data_AF-A0ABD3U2E2-F1
#
_entry.id   AF-A0ABD3U2E2-F1
#
_cell.length_a   1.000
_cell.length_b   1.000
_cell.length_c   1.000
_cell.angle_alpha   90.00
_cell.angle_beta   90.00
_cell.angle_gamma   90.00
#
_symmetry.space_group_name_H-M   'P 1'
#
loop_
_entity.id
_entity.type
_entity.pdbx_description
1 polymer ?
#
loop_
_entity_poly.entity_id
_entity_poly.type
_entity_poly.pdbx_seq_one_letter_code
_entity_poly.pdbx_strand_id
1 'polypeptide(L)' 'VETIGYAYVLVSGLPERNGNFHVRKIARVSLAILDAVQHFVIPHKPERELKIRI' A
#
# COMPACT_ATOMS: atom_id res chain seq x y z
N VAL A 1 -3.73 -11.52 -5.70
CA VAL A 1 -3.96 -10.06 -5.58
C VAL A 1 -4.93 -9.69 -6.68
N GLU A 2 -6.16 -9.33 -6.32
CA GLU A 2 -7.14 -8.85 -7.30
C GLU A 2 -6.90 -7.36 -7.55
N THR A 3 -6.64 -6.99 -8.80
CA THR A 3 -6.53 -5.60 -9.25
C THR A 3 -7.86 -5.18 -9.87
N ILE A 4 -8.63 -4.34 -9.18
CA ILE A 4 -9.75 -3.62 -9.80
C ILE A 4 -9.18 -2.31 -10.33
N GLY A 5 -8.50 -2.36 -11.49
CA GLY A 5 -8.03 -1.24 -12.34
C GLY A 5 -7.08 -0.20 -11.71
N TYR A 6 -7.37 0.29 -10.52
CA TYR A 6 -6.69 1.34 -9.75
C TYR A 6 -6.67 1.07 -8.24
N ALA A 7 -7.12 -0.12 -7.77
CA ALA A 7 -7.18 -0.45 -6.35
C ALA A 7 -6.38 -1.73 -6.02
N TYR A 8 -5.73 -1.71 -4.87
CA TYR A 8 -5.05 -2.84 -4.24
C TYR A 8 -5.58 -3.01 -2.82
N VAL A 9 -5.84 -4.25 -2.41
CA VAL A 9 -6.33 -4.58 -1.06
C VAL A 9 -5.25 -5.30 -0.28
N LEU A 10 -4.99 -4.83 0.94
CA LEU A 10 -4.08 -5.44 1.90
C LEU A 10 -4.85 -5.86 3.15
N VAL A 11 -4.62 -7.08 3.62
CA VAL A 11 -5.24 -7.62 4.83
C VAL A 11 -4.18 -8.26 5.72
N SER A 12 -4.38 -8.20 7.04
CA SER A 12 -3.57 -8.90 8.03
C SER A 12 -4.46 -9.60 9.05
N GLY A 13 -4.10 -10.82 9.45
CA GLY A 13 -4.87 -11.61 10.43
C GLY A 13 -5.94 -12.51 9.80
N LEU A 14 -5.78 -12.87 8.52
CA LEU A 14 -6.58 -13.88 7.84
C LEU A 14 -5.71 -14.95 7.17
N PRO A 15 -6.18 -16.21 7.13
CA PRO A 15 -7.38 -16.70 7.84
C PRO A 15 -7.14 -16.78 9.37
N GLU A 16 -5.89 -16.79 9.79
CA GLU A 16 -5.50 -16.87 11.20
C GLU A 16 -5.48 -15.50 11.89
N ARG A 17 -6.26 -15.38 12.96
CA ARG A 17 -6.29 -14.18 13.79
C ARG A 17 -4.93 -13.96 14.45
N ASN A 18 -4.40 -12.75 14.34
CA ASN A 18 -3.14 -12.35 14.98
C ASN A 18 -3.34 -11.33 16.12
N GLY A 19 -4.47 -11.40 16.83
CA GLY A 19 -4.82 -10.44 17.88
C GLY A 19 -4.81 -9.00 17.36
N ASN A 20 -4.28 -8.05 18.15
CA ASN A 20 -4.18 -6.64 17.76
C ASN A 20 -2.97 -6.32 16.85
N PHE A 21 -2.16 -7.33 16.48
CA PHE A 21 -0.97 -7.10 15.64
C PHE A 21 -1.33 -6.70 14.21
N HIS A 22 -2.51 -7.07 13.69
CA HIS A 22 -2.97 -6.67 12.36
C HIS A 22 -2.99 -5.14 12.21
N VAL A 23 -3.46 -4.40 13.22
CA VAL A 23 -3.55 -2.93 13.17
C VAL A 23 -2.16 -2.31 12.97
N ARG A 24 -1.19 -2.75 13.78
CA ARG A 24 0.21 -2.30 13.68
C ARG A 24 0.81 -2.65 12.32
N LYS A 25 0.54 -3.84 11.79
CA LYS A 25 1.03 -4.27 10.48
C LYS A 25 0.44 -3.44 9.35
N ILE A 26 -0.87 -3.22 9.35
CA ILE A 26 -1.56 -2.39 8.36
C ILE A 26 -0.99 -0.96 8.40
N ALA A 27 -0.94 -0.32 9.57
CA ALA A 27 -0.42 1.04 9.70
C ALA A 27 1.03 1.19 9.20
N ARG A 28 1.90 0.20 9.50
CA ARG A 28 3.29 0.20 9.03
C ARG A 28 3.39 0.05 7.52
N VAL A 29 2.61 -0.86 6.94
CA VAL A 29 2.61 -1.04 5.49
C VAL A 29 2.06 0.20 4.79
N SER A 30 1.00 0.81 5.33
CA SER A 30 0.47 2.08 4.80
C SER A 30 1.53 3.17 4.75
N LEU A 31 2.30 3.36 5.83
CA LEU A 31 3.40 4.33 5.86
C LEU A 31 4.53 3.98 4.89
N ALA A 32 4.92 2.70 4.82
CA ALA A 32 5.96 2.23 3.90
C ALA A 32 5.56 2.41 2.43
N ILE A 33 4.27 2.21 2.09
CA ILE A 33 3.76 2.45 0.74
C ILE A 33 3.80 3.95 0.42
N LEU A 34 3.38 4.82 1.34
CA LEU A 34 3.44 6.28 1.13
C LEU A 34 4.88 6.74 0.90
N ASP A 35 5.83 6.26 1.70
CA ASP A 35 7.26 6.56 1.54
C ASP A 35 7.82 6.04 0.21
N ALA A 36 7.49 4.80 -0.16
CA ALA A 36 7.92 4.23 -1.45
C ALA A 36 7.38 5.02 -2.65
N VAL A 37 6.13 5.50 -2.57
CA VAL A 37 5.51 6.28 -3.65
C VAL A 37 6.14 7.66 -3.80
N GLN A 38 6.58 8.30 -2.72
CA GLN A 38 7.29 9.60 -2.79
C GLN A 38 8.58 9.53 -3.61
N HIS A 39 9.24 8.37 -3.61
CA HIS A 39 10.51 8.15 -4.32
C HIS A 39 10.33 7.43 -5.67
N PHE A 40 9.08 7.10 -6.03
CA PHE A 40 8.79 6.36 -7.25
C PHE A 40 8.63 7.29 -8.45
N VAL A 41 9.43 7.07 -9.49
CA VAL A 41 9.34 7.80 -10.77
C VAL A 41 8.58 6.96 -11.78
N ILE A 42 7.55 7.55 -12.40
CA ILE A 42 6.78 6.88 -13.45
C ILE A 42 7.66 6.79 -14.72
N PRO A 43 8.04 5.59 -15.21
CA PRO A 43 9.04 5.47 -16.27
C PRO A 43 8.70 6.20 -17.58
N HIS A 44 7.41 6.27 -17.91
CA HIS A 44 6.91 6.93 -19.12
C HIS A 44 6.45 8.38 -18.89
N LYS A 45 6.50 8.88 -17.64
CA LYS A 45 6.12 10.25 -17.24
C LYS A 45 6.98 10.73 -16.04
N PRO A 46 8.30 10.93 -16.24
CA PRO A 46 9.22 11.23 -15.14
C PRO A 46 8.91 12.55 -14.42
N GLU A 47 8.25 13.50 -15.09
CA GLU A 47 7.86 14.79 -14.53
C GLU A 47 6.58 14.74 -13.68
N ARG A 48 5.92 13.57 -13.59
CA ARG A 48 4.68 13.40 -12.83
C ARG A 48 4.89 12.53 -11.61
N GLU A 49 4.49 13.07 -10.47
CA GLU A 49 4.41 12.32 -9.22
C GLU A 49 3.23 11.33 -9.25
N LEU A 50 3.48 10.11 -8.77
CA LEU A 50 2.43 9.14 -8.52
C LEU A 50 1.68 9.55 -7.24
N LYS A 51 0.36 9.74 -7.34
CA LYS A 51 -0.50 10.08 -6.20
C LYS A 51 -1.37 8.88 -5.85
N ILE A 52 -1.39 8.50 -4.57
CA ILE A 52 -2.19 7.39 -4.05
C ILE A 52 -3.04 7.84 -2.87
N ARG A 53 -4.08 7.05 -2.56
CA ARG A 53 -4.90 7.18 -1.36
C ARG A 53 -4.99 5.81 -0.69
N ILE A 54 -4.79 5.78 0.62
CA ILE A 54 -4.87 4.58 1.48
C ILE A 54 -6.06 4.74 2.41
#